data_AF-A0A369AXL0-F1
#
_entry.id   AF-A0A369AXL0-F1
#
_cell.length_a   1.000
_cell.length_b   1.000
_cell.length_c   1.000
_cell.angle_alpha   90.00
_cell.angle_beta   90.00
_cell.angle_gamma   90.00
#
_symmetry.space_group_name_H-M   'P 1'
#
loop_
_entity.id
_entity.type
_entity.pdbx_description
1 polymer ?
#
loop_
_entity_poly.entity_id
_entity_poly.type
_entity_poly.pdbx_seq_one_letter_code
_entity_poly.pdbx_strand_id
1 'polypeptide(L)' 'MGENKLGRPTDNPKDIVLKIRLDNDTSKKLEECKEEMEVSKAEVVRQGINKMHDDLKKK' A
#
# COMPACT_ATOMS: atom_id res chain seq x y z
N MET A 1 21.36 5.63 34.43
CA MET A 1 20.53 6.46 33.53
C MET A 1 19.97 5.50 32.50
N GLY A 2 18.64 5.31 32.47
CA GLY A 2 18.00 4.23 31.72
C GLY A 2 18.17 4.42 30.21
N GLU A 3 19.02 3.60 29.62
CA GLU A 3 19.21 3.45 28.19
C GLU A 3 17.89 3.14 27.47
N ASN A 4 17.57 4.01 26.50
CA ASN A 4 16.33 4.03 25.75
C ASN A 4 16.06 2.66 25.11
N LYS A 5 14.92 2.06 25.45
CA LYS A 5 14.41 0.89 24.74
C LYS A 5 14.19 1.30 23.28
N LEU A 6 15.15 0.97 22.42
CA LEU A 6 14.97 1.02 20.97
C LEU A 6 13.72 0.18 20.65
N GLY A 7 12.60 0.85 20.38
CA GLY A 7 11.44 0.21 19.78
C GLY A 7 11.88 -0.51 18.50
N ARG A 8 11.20 -1.61 18.15
CA ARG A 8 11.59 -2.58 17.10
C ARG A 8 12.33 -1.88 15.95
N PRO A 9 13.66 -2.08 15.79
CA PRO A 9 14.40 -1.51 14.67
C PRO A 9 13.81 -2.10 13.39
N THR A 10 12.95 -1.33 12.74
CA THR A 10 12.31 -1.71 11.50
C THR A 10 12.89 -0.79 10.46
N ASP A 11 13.73 -1.35 9.59
CA ASP A 11 14.46 -0.62 8.54
C ASP A 11 13.54 0.09 7.53
N ASN A 12 12.27 -0.33 7.49
CA ASN A 12 11.28 0.25 6.58
C ASN A 12 10.02 0.68 7.34
N PRO A 13 10.07 1.79 8.09
CA PRO A 13 8.88 2.35 8.71
C PRO A 13 7.90 2.77 7.59
N LYS A 14 6.64 2.37 7.72
CA LYS A 14 5.55 2.81 6.83
C LYS A 14 5.17 4.25 7.17
N ASP A 15 6.11 5.17 6.97
CA ASP A 15 5.99 6.58 7.36
C ASP A 15 5.17 7.39 6.34
N ILE A 16 5.12 6.92 5.09
CA ILE A 16 4.44 7.61 3.99
C ILE A 16 2.94 7.28 4.02
N VAL A 17 2.13 8.28 4.38
CA VAL A 17 0.67 8.23 4.29
C VAL A 17 0.20 8.75 2.94
N LEU A 18 -0.29 7.85 2.08
CA LEU A 18 -0.89 8.21 0.81
C LEU A 18 -2.36 8.63 1.00
N LYS A 19 -2.65 9.93 0.94
CA LYS A 19 -4.04 10.44 0.86
C LYS A 19 -4.39 10.70 -0.60
N ILE A 20 -5.28 9.87 -1.15
CA ILE A 20 -5.79 10.01 -2.51
C ILE A 20 -7.29 10.27 -2.48
N ARG A 21 -7.75 11.18 -3.34
CA ARG A 21 -9.17 11.25 -3.69
C ARG A 21 -9.42 10.28 -4.83
N LEU A 22 -10.45 9.50 -4.67
CA LEU A 22 -10.89 8.51 -5.64
C LEU A 22 -12.28 8.90 -6.08
N ASP A 23 -12.54 8.78 -7.38
CA ASP A 23 -13.91 8.83 -7.90
C ASP A 23 -14.68 7.58 -7.48
N ASN A 24 -16.00 7.66 -7.53
CA ASN A 24 -16.89 6.58 -7.10
C ASN A 24 -16.64 5.28 -7.88
N ASP A 25 -16.35 5.40 -9.18
CA ASP A 25 -15.99 4.28 -10.06
C ASP A 25 -14.67 3.60 -9.62
N THR A 26 -13.65 4.39 -9.28
CA THR A 26 -12.36 3.86 -8.80
C THR A 26 -12.48 3.23 -7.42
N SER A 27 -13.32 3.81 -6.55
CA SER A 27 -13.63 3.21 -5.25
C SER A 27 -14.29 1.84 -5.43
N LYS A 28 -15.26 1.73 -6.35
CA LYS A 28 -15.95 0.47 -6.64
C LYS A 28 -14.99 -0.60 -7.14
N LYS A 29 -14.15 -0.28 -8.13
CA LYS A 29 -13.09 -1.18 -8.62
C LYS A 29 -12.16 -1.63 -7.51
N LEU A 30 -11.82 -0.74 -6.58
CA LEU A 30 -10.96 -1.06 -5.45
C LEU A 30 -11.66 -2.01 -4.46
N GLU A 31 -12.97 -1.89 -4.27
CA GLU A 31 -13.76 -2.84 -3.46
C GLU A 31 -13.88 -4.20 -4.17
N GLU A 32 -14.11 -4.22 -5.48
CA GLU A 32 -14.13 -5.45 -6.28
C GLU A 32 -12.77 -6.18 -6.20
N CYS A 33 -11.67 -5.47 -6.37
CA CYS A 33 -10.32 -6.04 -6.20
C CYS A 33 -10.08 -6.54 -4.77
N LYS A 34 -10.64 -5.85 -3.76
CA LYS A 34 -10.52 -6.25 -2.36
C LYS A 34 -11.29 -7.55 -2.09
N GLU A 35 -12.47 -7.71 -2.66
CA GLU A 35 -13.29 -8.93 -2.54
C GLU A 35 -12.66 -10.11 -3.29
N GLU A 36 -12.20 -9.90 -4.52
CA GLU A 36 -11.62 -10.96 -5.34
C GLU A 36 -10.25 -11.45 -4.82
N MET A 37 -9.42 -10.54 -4.31
CA MET A 37 -8.09 -10.88 -3.79
C MET A 37 -8.06 -11.15 -2.28
N GLU A 38 -9.18 -10.95 -1.57
CA GLU A 38 -9.29 -11.09 -0.10
C GLU A 38 -8.21 -10.32 0.70
N VAL A 39 -7.72 -9.21 0.15
CA VAL A 39 -6.68 -8.38 0.79
C VAL A 39 -7.23 -7.03 1.27
N SER A 40 -6.46 -6.32 2.09
CA SER A 40 -6.84 -4.97 2.52
C SER A 40 -6.74 -3.94 1.39
N LYS A 41 -7.54 -2.87 1.45
CA LYS A 41 -7.51 -1.73 0.50
C LYS A 41 -6.09 -1.20 0.25
N ALA A 42 -5.30 -1.10 1.32
CA ALA A 42 -3.90 -0.67 1.23
C ALA A 42 -3.00 -1.66 0.48
N GLU A 43 -3.27 -2.97 0.59
CA GLU A 43 -2.51 -4.00 -0.10
C GLU A 43 -2.83 -4.01 -1.61
N VAL A 44 -4.11 -3.85 -1.97
CA VAL A 44 -4.54 -3.69 -3.38
C VAL A 44 -3.77 -2.54 -4.03
N VAL A 45 -3.70 -1.39 -3.38
CA VAL A 45 -2.97 -0.22 -3.91
C VAL A 45 -1.47 -0.52 -4.04
N ARG A 46 -0.85 -1.16 -3.06
CA ARG A 46 0.57 -1.55 -3.14
C ARG A 46 0.85 -2.51 -4.29
N GLN A 47 0.02 -3.54 -4.45
CA GLN A 47 0.14 -4.50 -5.54
C GLN A 47 -0.09 -3.82 -6.89
N GLY A 48 -1.07 -2.92 -6.98
CA GLY A 48 -1.32 -2.12 -8.18
C GLY A 48 -0.12 -1.27 -8.58
N ILE A 49 0.50 -0.57 -7.61
CA ILE A 49 1.74 0.20 -7.83
C ILE A 49 2.89 -0.70 -8.28
N ASN A 50 3.09 -1.85 -7.63
CA ASN A 50 4.14 -2.79 -7.99
C ASN A 50 3.96 -3.34 -9.41
N LYS A 51 2.73 -3.72 -9.79
CA LYS A 51 2.41 -4.19 -11.15
C LYS A 51 2.69 -3.09 -12.18
N MET A 52 2.13 -1.89 -11.99
CA MET A 52 2.39 -0.75 -12.88
C MET A 52 3.89 -0.44 -13.00
N HIS A 53 4.64 -0.50 -11.91
CA HIS A 53 6.08 -0.26 -11.92
C HIS A 53 6.86 -1.37 -12.65
N ASP A 54 6.46 -2.64 -12.51
CA ASP A 54 7.03 -3.78 -13.25
C ASP A 54 6.75 -3.65 -14.76
N ASP A 55 5.51 -3.32 -15.14
CA ASP A 55 5.12 -3.04 -16.52
C ASP A 55 5.92 -1.88 -17.12
N LEU A 56 6.18 -0.82 -16.34
CA LEU A 56 7.01 0.30 -16.77
C LEU A 56 8.50 -0.07 -16.94
N LYS A 57 9.03 -0.97 -16.09
CA LYS A 57 10.42 -1.45 -16.18
C LYS A 57 10.66 -2.44 -17.33
N LYS A 58 9.62 -3.09 -17.82
CA LYS A 58 9.69 -4.00 -18.98
C LYS A 58 9.72 -3.25 -20.32
N LYS A 59 9.57 -1.93 -20.32
CA LYS A 59 9.66 -1.08 -21.50
C LYS A 59 11.06 -0.52 -21.68
#